data_AF-A0AAV3XGK0-F1
#
_entry.id   AF-A0AAV3XGK0-F1
#
_cell.length_a   1.000
_cell.length_b   1.000
_cell.length_c   1.000
_cell.angle_alpha   90.00
_cell.angle_beta   90.00
_cell.angle_gamma   90.00
#
_symmetry.space_group_name_H-M   'P 1'
#
loop_
_entity.id
_entity.type
_entity.pdbx_description
1 polymer ?
#
loop_
_entity_poly.entity_id
_entity_poly.type
_entity_poly.pdbx_seq_one_letter_code
_entity_poly.pdbx_strand_id
1 'polypeptide(L)' 'MQLPEENIRINITLSRYNYNRLKLWSKIHGRSPAAFAAQIVAARIEANFALLNEQAADYAKWQKQTLEEIIGEDSGGEEL' A
#
# COMPACT_ATOMS: atom_id res chain seq x y z
N MET A 1 19.41 -0.51 4.00
CA MET A 1 19.42 -1.47 2.87
C MET A 1 18.14 -1.25 2.09
N GLN A 2 18.20 -1.21 0.76
CA GLN A 2 16.98 -1.12 -0.06
C GLN A 2 16.33 -2.50 -0.06
N LEU A 3 15.06 -2.58 0.39
CA LEU A 3 14.31 -3.83 0.33
C LEU A 3 14.24 -4.28 -1.15
N PRO A 4 14.41 -5.58 -1.46
CA PRO A 4 14.28 -6.08 -2.83
C PRO A 4 12.90 -5.71 -3.39
N GLU A 5 12.82 -5.40 -4.69
CA GLU A 5 11.55 -5.13 -5.37
C GLU A 5 10.70 -6.41 -5.41
N GLU A 6 9.97 -6.67 -4.32
CA GLU A 6 9.05 -7.78 -4.21
C GLU A 6 7.63 -7.35 -4.62
N ASN A 7 7.02 -8.12 -5.52
CA ASN A 7 5.65 -7.86 -5.96
C ASN A 7 4.65 -8.46 -4.97
N ILE A 8 4.15 -7.63 -4.06
CA ILE A 8 3.08 -8.01 -3.11
C ILE A 8 1.71 -7.92 -3.79
N ARG A 9 0.88 -8.96 -3.65
CA ARG A 9 -0.50 -8.98 -4.17
C ARG A 9 -1.49 -8.73 -3.04
N ILE A 10 -2.27 -7.68 -3.17
CA ILE A 10 -3.36 -7.34 -2.25
C ILE A 10 -4.72 -7.59 -2.89
N ASN A 11 -5.66 -8.17 -2.14
CA ASN A 11 -7.05 -8.30 -2.56
C ASN A 11 -7.84 -7.08 -2.08
N ILE A 12 -8.43 -6.32 -3.02
CA ILE A 12 -9.24 -5.14 -2.69
C ILE A 12 -10.71 -5.38 -3.02
N THR A 13 -11.59 -4.92 -2.13
CA THR A 13 -13.03 -4.92 -2.35
C THR A 13 -13.50 -3.51 -2.69
N LEU A 14 -14.15 -3.35 -3.84
CA LEU A 14 -14.72 -2.08 -4.28
C LEU A 14 -16.23 -2.20 -4.44
N SER A 15 -16.95 -1.11 -4.18
CA SER A 15 -18.36 -1.02 -4.56
C SER A 15 -18.52 -1.19 -6.07
N ARG A 16 -19.68 -1.73 -6.49
CA ARG A 16 -20.02 -1.89 -7.91
C ARG A 16 -19.91 -0.56 -8.68
N TYR A 17 -20.36 0.53 -8.06
CA TYR A 17 -20.31 1.86 -8.64
C TYR A 17 -18.87 2.32 -8.92
N ASN A 18 -17.99 2.20 -7.94
CA ASN A 18 -16.59 2.59 -8.07
C ASN A 18 -15.87 1.73 -9.13
N TYR A 19 -16.12 0.43 -9.13
CA TYR A 19 -15.54 -0.48 -10.13
C TYR A 19 -15.98 -0.10 -11.56
N ASN A 20 -17.24 0.26 -11.78
CA ASN A 20 -17.72 0.67 -13.10
C ASN A 20 -17.04 1.96 -13.59
N ARG A 21 -16.82 2.93 -12.68
CA ARG A 21 -16.08 4.16 -12.99
C ARG A 21 -14.62 3.87 -13.32
N LEU A 22 -13.95 3.04 -12.52
CA LEU A 22 -12.59 2.58 -12.77
C LEU A 22 -12.48 1.87 -14.12
N LYS A 23 -13.45 1.00 -14.46
CA LYS A 23 -13.50 0.29 -15.74
C LYS A 23 -13.65 1.27 -16.91
N LEU A 24 -14.55 2.26 -16.81
CA LEU A 24 -14.67 3.29 -17.84
C LEU A 24 -13.36 4.05 -18.01
N TRP A 25 -12.75 4.47 -16.91
CA TRP A 25 -11.50 5.21 -16.93
C TRP A 25 -10.37 4.39 -17.56
N SER A 26 -10.28 3.10 -17.21
CA SER A 26 -9.31 2.16 -17.77
C SER A 26 -9.42 2.02 -19.29
N LYS A 27 -10.66 2.01 -19.82
CA LYS A 27 -10.92 1.95 -21.27
C LYS A 27 -10.45 3.21 -21.99
N ILE A 28 -10.66 4.39 -21.40
CA ILE A 28 -10.27 5.67 -22.00
C ILE A 28 -8.74 5.75 -22.18
N HIS A 29 -7.98 5.22 -21.23
CA HIS A 29 -6.51 5.30 -21.24
C HIS A 29 -5.80 4.02 -21.71
N GLY A 30 -6.53 3.00 -22.16
CA GLY A 30 -5.95 1.78 -22.71
C GLY A 30 -5.16 0.93 -21.69
N ARG A 31 -5.53 0.95 -20.40
CA ARG A 31 -4.89 0.11 -19.36
C ARG A 31 -5.91 -0.79 -18.68
N SER A 32 -5.44 -1.80 -17.95
CA SER A 32 -6.34 -2.65 -17.17
C SER A 32 -6.88 -1.91 -15.93
N PRO A 33 -8.11 -2.22 -15.47
CA PRO A 33 -8.62 -1.68 -14.20
C PRO A 33 -7.70 -1.97 -13.02
N ALA A 34 -7.07 -3.15 -12.98
CA ALA A 34 -6.16 -3.55 -11.91
C ALA A 34 -4.89 -2.69 -11.88
N ALA A 35 -4.30 -2.40 -13.04
CA ALA A 35 -3.13 -1.52 -13.13
C ALA A 35 -3.44 -0.10 -12.65
N PHE A 36 -4.62 0.43 -13.02
CA PHE A 36 -5.07 1.72 -12.49
C PHE A 36 -5.32 1.70 -10.99
N ALA A 37 -5.98 0.67 -10.47
CA ALA A 37 -6.20 0.54 -9.03
C ALA A 37 -4.88 0.51 -8.25
N ALA A 38 -3.91 -0.30 -8.71
CA ALA A 38 -2.57 -0.38 -8.13
C ALA A 38 -1.88 0.99 -8.14
N GLN A 39 -1.91 1.70 -9.28
CA GLN A 39 -1.32 3.04 -9.39
C GLN A 39 -2.00 4.05 -8.45
N ILE A 40 -3.34 4.03 -8.34
CA ILE A 40 -4.08 4.94 -7.45
C ILE A 40 -3.73 4.67 -5.99
N VAL A 41 -3.66 3.40 -5.60
CA VAL A 41 -3.28 3.00 -4.23
C VAL A 41 -1.84 3.42 -3.93
N ALA A 42 -0.89 3.12 -4.82
CA ALA A 42 0.51 3.52 -4.67
C ALA A 42 0.64 5.05 -4.50
N ALA A 43 0.05 5.83 -5.41
CA ALA A 43 0.09 7.29 -5.35
C ALA A 43 -0.52 7.85 -4.05
N ARG A 44 -1.58 7.20 -3.53
CA ARG A 44 -2.18 7.58 -2.25
C ARG A 44 -1.28 7.25 -1.06
N ILE A 45 -0.61 6.11 -1.07
CA ILE A 45 0.33 5.72 -0.03
C ILE A 45 1.54 6.67 -0.02
N GLU A 46 2.15 6.89 -1.19
CA GLU A 46 3.30 7.78 -1.36
C GLU A 46 3.01 9.21 -0.91
N ALA A 47 1.83 9.74 -1.26
CA ALA A 47 1.39 11.06 -0.82
C ALA A 47 1.28 11.20 0.71
N ASN A 48 1.22 10.09 1.45
CA ASN A 48 1.13 10.06 2.91
C ASN A 48 2.43 9.60 3.59
N PHE A 49 3.53 9.37 2.88
CA PHE A 49 4.78 8.90 3.48
C PHE A 49 5.28 9.75 4.64
N ALA A 50 5.21 11.08 4.54
CA ALA A 50 5.64 11.96 5.64
C ALA A 50 4.83 11.69 6.92
N LEU A 51 3.51 11.65 6.81
CA LEU A 51 2.61 11.36 7.93
C LEU A 51 2.82 9.94 8.47
N LEU A 52 2.94 8.95 7.58
CA LEU A 52 3.17 7.56 7.96
C LEU A 52 4.49 7.42 8.73
N ASN A 53 5.54 8.10 8.29
CA ASN A 53 6.84 8.08 8.97
C ASN A 53 6.79 8.77 10.34
N GLU A 54 6.09 9.89 10.48
CA GLU A 54 5.88 10.55 11.78
C GLU A 54 5.12 9.64 12.75
N GLN A 55 4.01 9.06 12.29
CA GLN A 55 3.19 8.15 13.10
C GLN A 55 3.95 6.88 13.49
N ALA A 56 4.74 6.33 12.56
CA ALA A 56 5.55 5.16 12.82
C ALA A 56 6.70 5.46 13.80
N ALA A 57 7.32 6.65 13.73
CA ALA A 57 8.34 7.06 14.68
C ALA A 57 7.78 7.22 16.10
N ASP A 58 6.55 7.72 16.22
CA ASP A 58 5.87 7.78 17.52
C ASP A 58 5.51 6.38 18.02
N TYR A 59 4.95 5.52 17.17
CA TYR A 59 4.66 4.11 17.50
C TYR A 59 5.91 3.34 17.95
N ALA A 60 7.05 3.55 17.29
CA ALA A 60 8.36 2.98 17.64
C ALA A 60 8.80 3.33 19.07
N LYS A 61 8.65 4.61 19.47
CA LYS A 61 8.96 5.05 20.84
C LYS A 61 8.11 4.31 21.87
N TRP A 62 6.83 4.07 21.58
CA TRP A 62 5.93 3.32 22.48
C TRP A 62 6.33 1.85 22.61
N GLN A 63 6.67 1.21 21.49
CA GLN A 63 7.06 -0.20 21.45
C GLN A 63 8.51 -0.47 21.87
N LYS A 64 9.31 0.57 22.09
CA LYS A 64 10.77 0.48 22.31
C LYS A 64 11.51 -0.24 21.16
N GLN A 65 10.95 -0.18 19.96
CA GLN A 65 11.53 -0.66 18.71
C GLN A 65 12.04 0.55 17.90
N THR A 66 12.85 0.29 16.87
CA THR A 66 13.26 1.29 15.88
C THR A 66 12.25 1.38 14.73
N LEU A 67 12.27 2.49 14.00
CA LEU A 67 11.37 2.71 12.85
C LEU A 67 11.59 1.66 11.76
N GLU A 68 12.85 1.29 11.52
CA GLU A 68 13.25 0.28 10.56
C GLU A 68 12.76 -1.13 10.93
N GLU A 69 12.70 -1.47 12.21
CA GLU A 69 12.14 -2.74 12.69
C GLU A 69 10.63 -2.80 12.43
N ILE A 70 9.89 -1.71 12.67
CA ILE A 70 8.44 -1.67 12.44
C ILE A 70 8.08 -1.71 10.96
N ILE A 71 8.86 -1.04 10.10
CA ILE A 71 8.63 -1.07 8.65
C ILE A 71 9.06 -2.43 8.05
N GLY A 72 10.00 -3.12 8.70
CA GLY A 72 10.51 -4.43 8.27
C GLY A 72 9.76 -5.65 8.83
N GLU A 73 9.01 -5.51 9.92
CA GLU A 73 8.17 -6.57 10.50
C GLU A 73 6.85 -6.73 9.73
N ASP A 74 6.93 -7.21 8.48
CA ASP A 74 5.85 -8.01 7.87
C ASP A 74 6.39 -8.88 6.72
N SER A 75 7.29 -9.82 7.05
CA SER A 75 7.73 -10.86 6.11
C SER A 75 7.70 -12.28 6.71
N GLY A 76 6.97 -12.47 7.82
CA GLY A 76 6.71 -13.82 8.34
C GLY A 76 6.44 -13.82 9.83
N GLY A 77 5.20 -14.09 10.23
CA GLY A 77 4.88 -14.40 11.61
C GLY A 77 3.42 -14.20 11.99
N GLU A 78 2.54 -15.08 11.52
CA GLU A 78 1.53 -15.71 12.37
C GLU A 78 0.93 -16.90 11.59
N GLU A 79 1.64 -18.04 11.64
CA GLU A 79 0.97 -19.33 11.63
C GLU A 79 0.18 -19.44 12.94
N LEU A 80 -1.15 -19.36 12.83
CA LEU A 80 -2.09 -19.96 13.77
C LEU A 80 -3.18 -20.70 12.99
#